data_AF-A0A354FP61-F1
#
_entry.id   AF-A0A354FP61-F1
#
_cell.length_a   1.000
_cell.length_b   1.000
_cell.length_c   1.000
_cell.angle_alpha   90.00
_cell.angle_beta   90.00
_cell.angle_gamma   90.00
#
_symmetry.space_group_name_H-M   'P 1'
#
loop_
_entity.id
_entity.type
_entity.pdbx_description
1 polymer ?
#
loop_
_entity_poly.entity_id
_entity_poly.type
_entity_poly.pdbx_seq_one_letter_code
_entity_poly.pdbx_strand_id
1 'polypeptide(L)'
;RKVTLPAESPRGGLLTQASILKVTANGTNTSPVPRGSFVLTNLLGTPPSSPPPGVGTVEPDTRGATTIREELAAHREMESCNRCHRE
;
A
#
# COMPACT_ATOMS: atom_id res chain seq x y z
N ARG A 1 -7.66 -16.66 19.94
CA ARG A 1 -9.07 -16.36 20.29
C ARG A 1 -9.50 -15.11 19.51
N LYS A 2 -10.54 -15.20 18.67
CA LYS A 2 -11.10 -14.00 18.02
C LYS A 2 -11.84 -13.16 19.06
N VAL A 3 -11.71 -11.84 19.00
CA VAL A 3 -12.36 -10.90 19.93
C VAL A 3 -13.10 -9.85 19.09
N THR A 4 -14.39 -9.69 19.35
CA THR A 4 -15.22 -8.65 18.72
C THR A 4 -15.00 -7.34 19.45
N LEU A 5 -14.78 -6.27 18.71
CA LEU A 5 -14.64 -4.91 19.26
C LEU A 5 -15.89 -4.08 18.95
N PRO A 6 -16.26 -3.12 19.82
CA PRO A 6 -17.28 -2.12 19.50
C PRO A 6 -16.92 -1.33 18.24
N ALA A 7 -17.92 -0.81 17.51
CA ALA A 7 -17.72 -0.04 16.28
C ALA A 7 -16.79 1.16 16.48
N GLU A 8 -16.92 1.86 17.61
CA GLU A 8 -16.14 3.05 17.95
C GLU A 8 -14.79 2.72 18.65
N SER A 9 -14.33 1.48 18.58
CA SER A 9 -13.08 1.08 19.22
C SER A 9 -11.88 1.76 18.55
N PRO A 10 -11.05 2.53 19.28
CA PRO A 10 -9.82 3.10 18.73
C PRO A 10 -8.74 2.03 18.49
N ARG A 11 -8.95 0.81 19.04
CA ARG A 11 -8.08 -0.33 18.79
C ARG A 11 -8.43 -0.93 17.44
N GLY A 12 -7.60 -0.68 16.43
CA GLY A 12 -7.52 -1.53 15.26
C GLY A 12 -6.41 -2.57 15.46
N GLY A 13 -6.41 -3.61 14.62
CA GLY A 13 -5.44 -4.69 14.69
C GLY A 13 -3.99 -4.24 14.42
N LEU A 14 -3.09 -5.21 14.21
CA LEU A 14 -1.66 -4.96 14.00
C LEU A 14 -1.38 -3.86 12.95
N LEU A 15 -2.09 -3.88 11.83
CA LEU A 15 -1.85 -2.97 10.70
C LEU A 15 -2.27 -1.51 10.94
N THR A 16 -2.99 -1.23 12.02
CA THR A 16 -3.40 0.13 12.39
C THR A 16 -2.57 0.69 13.54
N GLN A 17 -1.57 -0.05 14.04
CA GLN A 17 -0.67 0.46 15.07
C GLN A 17 0.18 1.61 14.51
N ALA A 18 0.44 2.63 15.33
CA ALA A 18 1.21 3.82 14.92
C ALA A 18 2.61 3.47 14.40
N SER A 19 3.29 2.49 15.01
CA SER A 19 4.59 1.98 14.55
C SER A 19 4.51 1.41 13.14
N ILE A 20 3.54 0.53 12.87
CA ILE A 20 3.33 -0.08 11.56
C ILE A 20 2.95 0.99 10.52
N LEU A 21 2.03 1.89 10.86
CA LEU A 21 1.65 2.99 9.97
C LEU A 21 2.84 3.88 9.61
N LYS A 22 3.74 4.16 10.58
CA LYS A 22 4.92 5.00 10.37
C LYS A 22 5.98 4.32 9.50
N VAL A 23 6.32 3.06 9.77
CA VAL A 23 7.36 2.34 9.00
C VAL A 23 6.87 1.94 7.60
N THR A 24 5.55 1.94 7.37
CA THR A 24 4.94 1.67 6.05
C THR A 24 4.44 2.93 5.35
N ALA A 25 4.98 4.10 5.69
CA ALA A 25 4.69 5.38 5.05
C ALA A 25 5.92 5.92 4.32
N ASN A 26 5.72 6.83 3.35
CA ASN A 26 6.80 7.45 2.59
C ASN A 26 7.25 8.81 3.17
N GLY A 27 6.97 9.06 4.46
CA GLY A 27 7.33 10.29 5.17
C GLY A 27 6.30 11.42 5.06
N THR A 28 5.66 11.58 3.90
CA THR A 28 4.65 12.62 3.64
C THR A 28 3.23 12.06 3.70
N ASN A 29 3.02 10.84 3.21
CA ASN A 29 1.71 10.21 3.11
C ASN A 29 1.73 8.76 3.60
N THR A 30 0.54 8.26 3.95
CA THR A 30 0.31 6.82 4.12
C THR A 30 0.46 6.10 2.78
N SER A 31 1.05 4.91 2.76
CA SER A 31 1.25 4.17 1.51
C SER A 31 0.81 2.71 1.64
N PRO A 32 -0.17 2.24 0.86
CA PRO A 32 -0.65 0.86 0.93
C PRO A 32 0.33 -0.14 0.30
N VAL A 33 1.18 0.30 -0.64
CA VAL A 33 2.17 -0.57 -1.33
C VAL A 33 3.24 -1.13 -0.37
N PRO A 34 4.04 -0.30 0.35
CA PRO A 34 4.99 -0.80 1.35
C PRO A 34 4.29 -1.49 2.52
N ARG A 35 3.03 -1.15 2.83
CA ARG A 35 2.24 -1.88 3.83
C ARG A 35 1.90 -3.30 3.38
N GLY A 36 1.52 -3.50 2.12
CA GLY A 36 1.34 -4.82 1.52
C GLY A 36 2.64 -5.62 1.51
N SER A 37 3.75 -4.99 1.10
CA SER A 37 5.07 -5.61 1.18
C SER A 37 5.44 -6.01 2.61
N PHE A 38 5.14 -5.18 3.61
CA PHE A 38 5.37 -5.52 5.01
C PHE A 38 4.64 -6.80 5.42
N VAL A 39 3.37 -6.95 5.03
CA VAL A 39 2.56 -8.15 5.32
C VAL A 39 3.17 -9.38 4.65
N LEU A 40 3.46 -9.29 3.35
CA LEU A 40 4.03 -10.37 2.57
C LEU A 40 5.37 -10.86 3.14
N THR A 41 6.26 -9.91 3.46
CA THR A 41 7.60 -10.23 3.96
C THR A 41 7.59 -10.69 5.41
N ASN A 42 6.91 -9.98 6.32
CA ASN A 42 7.08 -10.17 7.76
C ASN A 42 6.03 -11.10 8.37
N LEU A 43 4.87 -11.28 7.72
CA LEU A 43 3.79 -12.10 8.26
C LEU A 43 3.58 -13.38 7.45
N LEU A 44 3.71 -13.31 6.11
CA LEU A 44 3.42 -14.44 5.22
C LEU A 44 4.67 -15.17 4.72
N GLY A 45 5.87 -14.59 4.89
CA GLY A 45 7.12 -15.19 4.42
C GLY A 45 7.23 -15.29 2.90
N THR A 46 6.42 -14.52 2.16
CA THR A 46 6.35 -14.52 0.70
C THR A 46 6.67 -13.11 0.17
N PRO A 47 7.91 -12.62 0.36
CA PRO A 47 8.28 -11.27 -0.05
C PRO A 47 7.98 -11.06 -1.55
N PRO A 48 7.43 -9.89 -1.93
CA PRO A 48 7.13 -9.60 -3.33
C PRO A 48 8.43 -9.59 -4.16
N SER A 49 8.32 -9.94 -5.43
CA SER A 49 9.44 -9.81 -6.38
C SER A 49 9.86 -8.34 -6.51
N SER A 50 11.15 -8.14 -6.76
CA SER A 50 11.67 -6.80 -7.03
C SER A 50 11.00 -6.20 -8.27
N PRO A 51 10.72 -4.89 -8.28
CA PRO A 51 10.20 -4.23 -9.47
C PRO A 51 11.19 -4.36 -10.65
N PRO A 52 10.71 -4.41 -11.90
CA PRO A 52 11.58 -4.45 -13.07
C PRO A 52 12.56 -3.28 -13.10
N PRO A 53 13.81 -3.46 -13.59
CA PRO A 53 14.77 -2.38 -13.68
C PRO A 53 14.25 -1.26 -14.59
N GLY A 54 14.45 -0.01 -14.17
CA GLY A 54 14.05 1.18 -14.95
C GLY A 54 12.60 1.63 -14.80
N VAL A 55 11.79 0.97 -13.96
CA VAL A 55 10.46 1.49 -13.61
C VAL A 55 10.60 2.63 -12.59
N GLY A 56 9.99 3.77 -12.90
CA GLY A 56 9.94 4.94 -12.02
C GLY A 56 9.09 4.71 -10.77
N THR A 57 9.06 5.70 -9.89
CA THR A 57 8.17 5.67 -8.73
C THR A 57 6.74 6.02 -9.18
N VAL A 58 5.71 5.67 -8.39
CA VAL A 58 4.37 6.24 -8.60
C VAL A 58 4.51 7.75 -8.41
N GLU A 59 4.45 8.49 -9.51
CA GLU A 59 4.42 9.94 -9.49
C GLU A 59 2.99 10.39 -9.19
N PRO A 60 2.80 11.31 -8.23
CA PRO A 60 1.48 11.81 -7.90
C PRO A 60 0.89 12.55 -9.10
N ASP A 61 -0.25 12.05 -9.61
CA ASP A 61 -1.00 12.76 -10.65
C ASP A 61 -1.72 13.95 -10.02
N THR A 62 -1.15 15.14 -10.21
CA THR A 62 -1.66 16.42 -9.70
C THR A 62 -2.85 16.97 -10.51
N ARG A 63 -3.34 16.24 -11.53
CA ARG A 63 -4.35 16.76 -12.49
C ARG A 63 -5.78 16.32 -12.19
N GLY A 64 -6.03 15.50 -11.17
CA GLY A 64 -7.39 15.11 -10.82
C GLY A 64 -7.57 14.03 -9.75
N ALA A 65 -6.54 13.24 -9.44
CA ALA A 65 -6.60 12.30 -8.31
C ALA A 65 -6.46 13.08 -6.99
N THR A 66 -7.46 12.97 -6.12
CA THR A 66 -7.51 13.67 -4.83
C THR A 66 -7.09 12.77 -3.67
N THR A 67 -7.12 11.45 -3.88
CA THR A 67 -6.73 10.46 -2.87
C THR A 67 -5.65 9.51 -3.37
N ILE A 68 -4.84 8.98 -2.44
CA ILE A 68 -3.83 7.93 -2.73
C ILE A 68 -4.45 6.71 -3.42
N ARG A 69 -5.74 6.42 -3.17
CA ARG A 69 -6.45 5.33 -3.83
C ARG A 69 -6.65 5.62 -5.32
N GLU A 70 -7.10 6.83 -5.65
CA GLU A 70 -7.32 7.27 -7.03
C GLU A 70 -6.00 7.34 -7.80
N GLU A 71 -4.95 7.87 -7.16
CA GLU A 71 -3.60 7.94 -7.73
C GLU A 71 -3.06 6.55 -8.09
N LEU A 72 -3.20 5.58 -7.18
CA LEU A 72 -2.79 4.19 -7.43
C LEU A 72 -3.67 3.48 -8.48
N ALA A 73 -4.96 3.82 -8.56
CA ALA A 73 -5.84 3.29 -9.60
C ALA A 73 -5.40 3.80 -10.98
N ALA A 74 -5.20 5.11 -11.13
CA ALA A 74 -4.68 5.71 -12.35
C ALA A 74 -3.31 5.14 -12.76
N HIS A 75 -2.41 4.94 -11.78
CA HIS A 75 -1.11 4.31 -12.04
C HIS A 75 -1.25 2.88 -12.60
N ARG A 76 -2.15 2.08 -12.04
CA ARG A 76 -2.39 0.69 -12.48
C ARG A 76 -3.07 0.63 -13.85
N GLU A 77 -3.83 1.64 -14.24
CA GLU A 77 -4.49 1.71 -15.54
C GLU A 77 -3.55 2.09 -16.68
N MET A 78 -2.35 2.64 -16.40
CA MET A 78 -1.36 2.92 -17.45
C MET A 78 -0.97 1.66 -18.20
N GLU A 79 -1.06 1.69 -19.54
CA GLU A 79 -0.84 0.53 -20.40
C GLU A 79 0.52 -0.16 -20.14
N SER A 80 1.58 0.61 -19.93
CA SER A 80 2.92 0.10 -19.63
C SER A 80 2.99 -0.64 -18.28
N CYS A 81 2.30 -0.16 -17.25
CA CYS A 81 2.29 -0.74 -15.90
C CYS A 81 1.31 -1.91 -15.78
N ASN A 82 0.16 -1.83 -16.46
CA ASN A 82 -0.87 -2.87 -16.43
C ASN A 82 -0.44 -4.18 -17.10
N ARG A 83 0.67 -4.17 -17.84
CA ARG A 83 1.29 -5.39 -18.39
C ARG A 83 1.70 -6.40 -17.32
N CYS A 84 2.13 -5.95 -16.15
CA CYS A 84 2.55 -6.81 -15.03
C CYS A 84 1.55 -6.82 -13.85
N HIS A 85 0.69 -5.80 -13.73
CA HIS A 85 -0.26 -5.66 -12.61
C HIS A 85 -1.65 -6.25 -12.84
N ARG A 86 -1.89 -6.92 -13.98
CA ARG A 86 -3.18 -7.50 -14.40
C ARG A 86 -3.58 -8.81 -13.72
N GLU A 87 -2.74 -9.35 -12.84
CA GLU A 87 -2.93 -10.64 -12.16
C GLU A 87 -3.97 -10.60 -11.04
#